data_AF-S6UDX1-F1
#
_entry.id   AF-S6UDX1-F1
#
_cell.length_a   1.000
_cell.length_b   1.000
_cell.length_c   1.000
_cell.angle_alpha   90.00
_cell.angle_beta   90.00
_cell.angle_gamma   90.00
#
_symmetry.space_group_name_H-M   'P 1'
#
loop_
_entity.id
_entity.type
_entity.pdbx_description
1 polymer ?
#
loop_
_entity_poly.entity_id
_entity_poly.type
_entity_poly.pdbx_seq_one_letter_code
_entity_poly.pdbx_strand_id
1 'polypeptide(L)'
;GTPGATRALINAVAAQIPRGKLAGHFHDTYGQALVNIYASLEEGVQIFDSSVAGLGGCPYAKGASGNVATEDVLYMLQGLGIETGVDLDLVIRAGQRICDVLQRSNGSRVAKARLSA
;
A
#
# COMPACT_ATOMS: atom_id res chain seq x y z
N GLY A 1 -9.60 0.04 -8.81
CA GLY A 1 -9.12 0.84 -9.96
C GLY A 1 -8.03 0.10 -10.68
N THR A 2 -7.81 0.41 -11.95
CA THR A 2 -6.65 0.00 -12.75
C THR A 2 -5.80 1.22 -13.05
N PRO A 3 -4.50 1.07 -13.40
CA PRO A 3 -3.58 2.19 -13.57
C PRO A 3 -4.08 3.31 -14.47
N GLY A 4 -4.65 2.98 -15.64
CA GLY A 4 -5.17 3.97 -16.57
C GLY A 4 -6.33 4.80 -15.98
N ALA A 5 -7.27 4.14 -15.30
CA ALA A 5 -8.37 4.83 -14.63
C ALA A 5 -7.89 5.69 -13.45
N THR A 6 -6.86 5.22 -12.71
CA THR A 6 -6.22 5.97 -11.63
C THR A 6 -5.61 7.28 -12.16
N ARG A 7 -4.85 7.24 -13.25
CA ARG A 7 -4.28 8.45 -13.87
C ARG A 7 -5.36 9.42 -14.34
N ALA A 8 -6.41 8.90 -14.99
CA ALA A 8 -7.53 9.74 -15.43
C ALA A 8 -8.22 10.45 -14.25
N LEU A 9 -8.43 9.75 -13.13
CA LEU A 9 -8.99 10.34 -11.91
C LEU A 9 -8.07 11.41 -11.33
N ILE A 10 -6.77 11.14 -11.21
CA ILE A 10 -5.80 12.12 -10.69
C ILE A 10 -5.81 13.37 -11.57
N ASN A 11 -5.79 13.23 -12.90
CA ASN A 11 -5.83 14.37 -13.83
C ASN A 11 -7.10 15.21 -13.68
N ALA A 12 -8.26 14.56 -13.52
CA ALA A 12 -9.52 15.25 -13.31
C ALA A 12 -9.54 16.05 -12.00
N VAL A 13 -9.03 15.48 -10.91
CA VAL A 13 -8.95 16.15 -9.60
C VAL A 13 -7.87 17.25 -9.63
N ALA A 14 -6.75 17.00 -10.30
CA ALA A 14 -5.62 17.92 -10.40
C ALA A 14 -5.95 19.21 -11.18
N ALA A 15 -7.00 19.19 -12.00
CA ALA A 15 -7.53 20.38 -12.65
C ALA A 15 -8.09 21.42 -11.65
N GLN A 16 -8.41 21.00 -10.41
CA GLN A 16 -9.00 21.84 -9.38
C GLN A 16 -8.14 21.93 -8.11
N ILE A 17 -7.35 20.90 -7.80
CA ILE A 17 -6.56 20.80 -6.57
C ILE A 17 -5.11 20.47 -6.94
N PRO A 18 -4.11 21.25 -6.47
CA PRO A 18 -2.71 20.94 -6.74
C PRO A 18 -2.33 19.51 -6.31
N ARG A 19 -1.56 18.80 -7.15
CA ARG A 19 -1.15 17.40 -6.90
C ARG A 19 -0.46 17.17 -5.56
N GLY A 20 0.33 18.15 -5.09
CA GLY A 20 0.97 18.10 -3.77
C GLY A 20 0.00 18.13 -2.58
N LYS A 21 -1.30 18.32 -2.81
CA LYS A 21 -2.36 18.20 -1.81
C LYS A 21 -3.21 16.92 -1.98
N LEU A 22 -2.83 16.04 -2.89
CA LEU A 22 -3.52 14.78 -3.14
C LEU A 22 -2.81 13.63 -2.44
N ALA A 23 -3.61 12.67 -1.97
CA ALA A 23 -3.15 11.40 -1.42
C ALA A 23 -3.88 10.25 -2.12
N GLY A 24 -3.21 9.11 -2.25
CA GLY A 24 -3.79 7.88 -2.79
C GLY A 24 -4.08 6.85 -1.70
N HIS A 25 -5.34 6.39 -1.62
CA HIS A 25 -5.73 5.25 -0.76
C HIS A 25 -6.23 4.11 -1.64
N PHE A 26 -5.47 3.02 -1.72
CA PHE A 26 -5.77 1.89 -2.60
C PHE A 26 -5.92 0.59 -1.83
N HIS A 27 -7.04 -0.09 -2.04
CA HIS A 27 -7.25 -1.45 -1.57
C HIS A 27 -6.64 -2.46 -2.56
N ASP A 28 -6.11 -3.57 -2.04
CA ASP A 28 -5.43 -4.59 -2.84
C ASP A 28 -6.32 -5.81 -3.17
N THR A 29 -7.64 -5.67 -3.06
CA THR A 29 -8.64 -6.73 -3.31
C THR A 29 -8.41 -7.49 -4.62
N TYR A 30 -7.98 -6.78 -5.67
CA TYR A 30 -7.73 -7.35 -7.00
C TYR A 30 -6.25 -7.35 -7.40
N GLY A 31 -5.33 -7.21 -6.43
CA GLY A 31 -3.89 -7.16 -6.69
C GLY A 31 -3.45 -5.93 -7.48
N GLN A 32 -4.23 -4.85 -7.45
CA GLN A 32 -3.98 -3.64 -8.25
C GLN A 32 -3.36 -2.50 -7.44
N ALA A 33 -3.20 -2.61 -6.13
CA ALA A 33 -2.87 -1.44 -5.31
C ALA A 33 -1.48 -0.89 -5.63
N LEU A 34 -0.45 -1.74 -5.70
CA LEU A 34 0.92 -1.29 -6.01
C LEU A 34 1.03 -0.66 -7.40
N VAL A 35 0.41 -1.24 -8.42
CA VAL A 35 0.44 -0.67 -9.78
C VAL A 35 -0.33 0.65 -9.88
N ASN A 36 -1.37 0.83 -9.06
CA ASN A 36 -2.07 2.11 -8.96
C ASN A 36 -1.23 3.16 -8.21
N ILE A 37 -0.53 2.79 -7.15
CA ILE A 37 0.43 3.67 -6.45
C ILE A 37 1.54 4.08 -7.41
N TYR A 38 2.13 3.13 -8.13
CA TYR A 38 3.16 3.39 -9.14
C TYR A 38 2.66 4.38 -10.21
N ALA A 39 1.47 4.14 -10.77
CA ALA A 39 0.88 5.06 -11.73
C ALA A 39 0.59 6.45 -11.13
N SER A 40 0.27 6.54 -9.83
CA SER A 40 0.05 7.80 -9.13
C SER A 40 1.36 8.56 -8.86
N LEU A 41 2.45 7.84 -8.59
CA LEU A 41 3.80 8.40 -8.46
C LEU A 41 4.24 9.05 -9.78
N GLU A 42 4.02 8.38 -10.92
CA GLU A 42 4.30 8.95 -12.25
C GLU A 42 3.46 10.20 -12.56
N GLU A 43 2.30 10.31 -11.93
CA GLU A 43 1.43 11.48 -11.96
C GLU A 43 1.81 12.53 -10.89
N GLY A 44 2.89 12.36 -10.14
CA GLY A 44 3.37 13.34 -9.16
C GLY A 44 2.63 13.36 -7.82
N VAL A 45 1.81 12.34 -7.51
CA VAL A 45 1.26 12.14 -6.16
C VAL A 45 2.34 11.54 -5.27
N GLN A 46 2.48 12.07 -4.04
CA GLN A 46 3.58 11.71 -3.14
C GLN A 46 3.13 11.16 -1.78
N ILE A 47 1.83 11.18 -1.50
CA ILE A 47 1.27 10.72 -0.22
C ILE A 47 0.39 9.51 -0.49
N PHE A 48 0.63 8.41 0.24
CA PHE A 48 -0.13 7.17 0.07
C PHE A 48 -0.49 6.56 1.42
N ASP A 49 -1.75 6.21 1.55
CA ASP A 49 -2.26 5.49 2.71
C ASP A 49 -2.06 3.99 2.50
N SER A 50 -1.66 3.31 3.57
CA SER A 50 -1.46 1.86 3.61
C SER A 50 -1.75 1.33 5.01
N SER A 51 -1.77 0.01 5.18
CA SER A 51 -1.96 -0.60 6.49
C SER A 51 -0.91 -1.67 6.76
N VAL A 52 -0.30 -1.63 7.95
CA VAL A 52 0.73 -2.59 8.35
C VAL A 52 0.21 -4.03 8.20
N ALA A 53 1.04 -4.94 7.71
CA ALA A 53 0.69 -6.33 7.46
C ALA A 53 -0.58 -6.53 6.60
N GLY A 54 -0.98 -5.52 5.80
CA GLY A 54 -2.22 -5.56 5.04
C GLY A 54 -3.48 -5.62 5.92
N LEU A 55 -3.43 -4.99 7.10
CA LEU A 55 -4.60 -4.93 7.98
C LEU A 55 -5.77 -4.18 7.33
N GLY A 56 -6.97 -4.54 7.76
CA GLY A 56 -8.21 -4.19 7.08
C GLY A 56 -8.78 -5.39 6.32
N GLY A 57 -9.88 -5.13 5.62
CA GLY A 57 -10.79 -6.17 5.13
C GLY A 57 -11.98 -6.34 6.08
N CYS A 58 -13.14 -6.62 5.50
CA CYS A 58 -14.38 -6.75 6.26
C CYS A 58 -14.56 -8.21 6.69
N PRO A 59 -14.75 -8.53 7.98
CA PRO A 59 -15.03 -9.90 8.43
C PRO A 59 -16.32 -10.47 7.80
N TYR A 60 -17.19 -9.61 7.27
CA TYR A 60 -18.43 -9.99 6.57
C TYR A 60 -18.28 -10.11 5.04
N ALA A 61 -17.18 -9.63 4.45
CA ALA A 61 -16.93 -9.71 3.00
C ALA A 61 -15.80 -10.72 2.71
N LYS A 62 -16.17 -12.00 2.55
CA LYS A 62 -15.24 -13.08 2.20
C LYS A 62 -14.52 -12.75 0.88
N GLY A 63 -13.21 -12.51 0.96
CA GLY A 63 -12.32 -12.40 -0.22
C GLY A 63 -11.71 -11.02 -0.48
N ALA A 64 -12.09 -9.97 0.25
CA ALA A 64 -11.42 -8.67 0.12
C ALA A 64 -10.13 -8.64 0.96
N SER A 65 -8.97 -8.68 0.31
CA SER A 65 -7.64 -8.57 0.96
C SER A 65 -7.39 -7.23 1.66
N GLY A 66 -8.34 -6.27 1.58
CA GLY A 66 -8.33 -5.05 2.38
C GLY A 66 -7.40 -3.99 1.82
N ASN A 67 -6.74 -3.25 2.71
CA ASN A 67 -5.77 -2.22 2.34
C ASN A 67 -4.51 -2.86 1.75
N VAL A 68 -3.76 -2.08 0.97
CA VAL A 68 -2.40 -2.46 0.61
C VAL A 68 -1.50 -2.54 1.85
N ALA A 69 -0.63 -3.55 1.89
CA ALA A 69 0.31 -3.73 2.99
C ALA A 69 1.42 -2.65 2.94
N THR A 70 1.68 -1.99 4.07
CA THR A 70 2.72 -0.96 4.18
C THR A 70 4.09 -1.48 3.76
N GLU A 71 4.44 -2.71 4.14
CA GLU A 71 5.71 -3.36 3.81
C GLU A 71 5.88 -3.56 2.30
N ASP A 72 4.80 -3.93 1.60
CA ASP A 72 4.81 -4.13 0.15
C ASP A 72 5.03 -2.78 -0.57
N VAL A 73 4.44 -1.69 -0.05
CA VAL A 73 4.66 -0.33 -0.58
C VAL A 73 6.09 0.14 -0.32
N LEU A 74 6.57 0.00 0.92
CA LEU A 74 7.93 0.39 1.30
C LEU A 74 9.00 -0.34 0.48
N TYR A 75 8.82 -1.64 0.27
CA TYR A 75 9.73 -2.44 -0.56
C TYR A 75 9.81 -1.91 -1.99
N MET A 76 8.66 -1.59 -2.60
CA MET A 76 8.63 -1.00 -3.94
C MET A 76 9.32 0.38 -3.96
N LEU A 77 9.00 1.26 -3.00
CA LEU A 77 9.58 2.59 -2.94
C LEU A 77 11.10 2.56 -2.74
N GLN A 78 11.60 1.71 -1.84
CA GLN A 78 13.03 1.49 -1.65
C GLN A 78 13.71 0.95 -2.91
N GLY A 79 13.08 -0.01 -3.60
CA GLY A 79 13.59 -0.53 -4.88
C GLY A 79 13.63 0.52 -6.00
N LEU A 80 12.74 1.51 -5.95
CA LEU A 80 12.75 2.67 -6.86
C LEU A 80 13.73 3.77 -6.43
N GLY A 81 14.41 3.62 -5.29
CA GLY A 81 15.29 4.65 -4.73
C GLY A 81 14.56 5.86 -4.14
N ILE A 82 13.27 5.73 -3.82
CA ILE A 82 12.47 6.79 -3.20
C ILE A 82 12.62 6.74 -1.68
N GLU A 83 13.08 7.83 -1.10
CA GLU A 83 13.22 7.98 0.35
C GLU A 83 11.86 8.16 1.01
N THR A 84 11.62 7.41 2.10
CA THR A 84 10.40 7.49 2.91
C THR A 84 10.67 7.86 4.37
N GLY A 85 11.92 7.75 4.83
CA GLY A 85 12.28 7.87 6.24
C GLY A 85 11.80 6.71 7.13
N VAL A 86 11.25 5.64 6.55
CA VAL A 86 10.69 4.50 7.30
C VAL A 86 11.59 3.27 7.18
N ASP A 87 11.94 2.70 8.32
CA ASP A 87 12.69 1.45 8.43
C ASP A 87 11.77 0.24 8.18
N LEU A 88 12.02 -0.48 7.09
CA LEU A 88 11.21 -1.62 6.66
C LEU A 88 11.25 -2.77 7.68
N ASP A 89 12.39 -3.06 8.31
CA ASP A 89 12.54 -4.16 9.26
C ASP A 89 11.81 -3.88 10.58
N LEU A 90 11.77 -2.61 11.01
CA LEU A 90 10.93 -2.19 12.14
C LEU A 90 9.44 -2.34 11.82
N VAL A 91 9.01 -1.98 10.62
CA VAL A 91 7.60 -2.16 10.20
C VAL A 91 7.22 -3.62 10.11
N ILE A 92 8.07 -4.49 9.53
CA ILE A 92 7.84 -5.94 9.47
C ILE A 92 7.64 -6.51 10.88
N ARG A 93 8.48 -6.13 11.84
CA ARG A 93 8.35 -6.58 13.25
C ARG A 93 7.06 -6.09 13.90
N ALA A 94 6.69 -4.83 13.66
CA ALA A 94 5.44 -4.28 14.17
C ALA A 94 4.22 -5.00 13.57
N GLY A 95 4.23 -5.25 12.27
CA GLY A 95 3.21 -6.01 11.54
C GLY A 95 3.07 -7.43 12.04
N GLN A 96 4.18 -8.14 12.23
CA GLN A 96 4.15 -9.48 12.78
C GLN A 96 3.56 -9.52 14.19
N ARG A 97 3.98 -8.60 15.07
CA ARG A 97 3.46 -8.51 16.45
C ARG A 97 1.95 -8.35 16.49
N ILE A 98 1.37 -7.46 15.67
CA ILE A 98 -0.08 -7.27 15.68
C ILE A 98 -0.82 -8.46 15.06
N CYS A 99 -0.24 -9.11 14.05
CA CYS A 99 -0.78 -10.34 13.49
C CYS A 99 -0.84 -11.47 14.51
N ASP A 100 0.19 -11.62 15.34
CA ASP A 100 0.24 -12.62 16.42
C ASP A 100 -0.86 -12.35 17.47
N VAL A 101 -1.02 -11.09 17.89
CA VAL A 101 -2.08 -10.67 18.83
C VAL A 101 -3.47 -10.95 18.28
N LEU A 102 -3.69 -10.68 16.98
CA LEU A 102 -4.96 -10.92 16.30
C LEU A 102 -5.14 -12.38 15.87
N GLN A 103 -4.17 -13.25 16.13
CA GLN A 103 -4.15 -14.66 15.74
C GLN A 103 -4.48 -14.86 14.26
N ARG A 104 -3.89 -14.04 13.39
CA ARG A 104 -4.06 -14.10 11.94
C ARG A 104 -2.72 -14.13 11.23
N SER A 105 -2.69 -14.71 10.03
CA SER A 105 -1.52 -14.64 9.17
C SER A 105 -1.24 -13.20 8.75
N ASN A 106 0.05 -12.86 8.65
CA ASN A 106 0.50 -11.60 8.06
C ASN A 106 -0.03 -11.47 6.62
N GLY A 107 -0.50 -10.29 6.22
CA GLY A 107 -1.03 -10.04 4.88
C GLY A 107 0.03 -9.56 3.88
N SER A 108 1.16 -9.03 4.34
CA SER A 108 2.26 -8.60 3.46
C SER A 108 2.95 -9.78 2.80
N ARG A 109 3.22 -9.66 1.49
CA ARG A 109 4.05 -10.63 0.76
C ARG A 109 5.53 -10.47 1.11
N VAL A 110 5.99 -9.24 1.28
CA VAL A 110 7.37 -8.92 1.65
C VAL A 110 7.70 -9.46 3.04
N ALA A 111 6.84 -9.18 4.03
CA ALA A 111 7.06 -9.65 5.41
C ALA A 111 7.13 -11.17 5.46
N LYS A 112 6.23 -11.89 4.76
CA LYS A 112 6.28 -13.36 4.69
C LYS A 112 7.60 -13.87 4.16
N ALA A 113 8.06 -13.34 3.02
CA ALA A 113 9.31 -13.79 2.40
C ALA A 113 10.52 -13.52 3.30
N ARG A 114 10.55 -12.36 3.98
CA ARG A 114 11.65 -11.94 4.86
C ARG A 114 11.68 -12.70 6.19
N LEU A 115 10.52 -13.05 6.74
CA LEU A 115 10.42 -13.81 8.00
C LEU A 115 10.63 -15.32 7.82
N SER A 116 10.52 -15.82 6.58
CA SER A 116 10.80 -17.22 6.25
C SER A 116 12.27 -17.50 5.88
N ALA A 117 13.07 -16.45 5.75
CA ALA A 117 14.51 -16.52 5.45
C ALA A 117 15.32 -16.58 6.75
#